data_AF-A0A942ZF67-F1
#
_entry.id   AF-A0A942ZF67-F1
#
_cell.length_a   1.000
_cell.length_b   1.000
_cell.length_c   1.000
_cell.angle_alpha   90.00
_cell.angle_beta   90.00
_cell.angle_gamma   90.00
#
_symmetry.space_group_name_H-M   'P 1'
#
loop_
_entity.id
_entity.type
_entity.pdbx_description
1 polymer ?
#
loop_
_entity_poly.entity_id
_entity_poly.type
_entity_poly.pdbx_seq_one_letter_code
_entity_poly.pdbx_strand_id
1 'polypeptide(L)'
;MKILSLLGFLGLSVAGAAAAKPAEMYLYYNSHSPSLYEIGIKEQEVARVFDDIFGPAAEELPLQVQYADFYVSRYPDDGYVFILNAPYSCGRLGCAAEVYRRDADGDLQPSAESAKPVKCKEYSDDKLICIKGGYKPELPQKPKPKGPVHYPAPRQN
;
A
#
# COMPACT_ATOMS: atom_id res chain seq x y z
N MET A 1 -60.18 30.07 -5.58
CA MET A 1 -60.01 29.02 -6.61
C MET A 1 -58.51 28.76 -6.79
N LYS A 2 -58.07 27.51 -6.53
CA LYS A 2 -57.12 26.69 -7.33
C LYS A 2 -56.20 27.46 -8.31
N ILE A 3 -54.86 27.43 -8.24
CA ILE A 3 -53.90 26.32 -8.55
C ILE A 3 -52.47 26.85 -8.20
N LEU A 4 -51.68 26.25 -7.30
CA LEU A 4 -50.66 25.18 -7.49
C LEU A 4 -49.65 25.37 -8.66
N SER A 5 -48.39 25.72 -8.36
CA SER A 5 -47.22 25.26 -9.15
C SER A 5 -45.94 25.44 -8.32
N LEU A 6 -45.44 24.43 -7.62
CA LEU A 6 -44.51 23.36 -8.04
C LEU A 6 -43.07 23.83 -8.37
N LEU A 7 -42.14 23.38 -7.51
CA LEU A 7 -40.72 23.02 -7.74
C LEU A 7 -39.76 24.17 -8.12
N GLY A 8 -38.50 24.17 -7.69
CA GLY A 8 -37.70 23.05 -7.25
C GLY A 8 -36.44 23.46 -6.49
N PHE A 9 -36.00 22.49 -5.71
CA PHE A 9 -34.71 22.36 -5.06
C PHE A 9 -33.56 22.82 -5.96
N LEU A 10 -32.65 23.61 -5.40
CA LEU A 10 -31.22 23.53 -5.70
C LEU A 10 -30.46 23.88 -4.43
N GLY A 11 -30.51 22.94 -3.48
CA GLY A 11 -29.47 22.82 -2.47
C GLY A 11 -28.17 22.56 -3.20
N LEU A 12 -27.34 23.58 -3.32
CA LEU A 12 -25.97 23.46 -3.79
C LEU A 12 -25.18 22.77 -2.68
N SER A 13 -25.32 21.45 -2.60
CA SER A 13 -24.44 20.61 -1.78
C SER A 13 -23.06 20.69 -2.41
N VAL A 14 -22.24 21.62 -1.92
CA VAL A 14 -20.79 21.62 -2.18
C VAL A 14 -20.29 20.35 -1.51
N ALA A 15 -20.29 19.25 -2.27
CA ALA A 15 -19.62 18.03 -1.91
C ALA A 15 -18.15 18.41 -1.73
N GLY A 16 -17.71 18.52 -0.47
CA GLY A 16 -16.32 18.72 -0.14
C GLY A 16 -15.54 17.60 -0.80
N ALA A 17 -14.81 17.93 -1.86
CA ALA A 17 -13.77 17.07 -2.37
C ALA A 17 -12.75 16.96 -1.24
N ALA A 18 -12.87 15.90 -0.42
CA ALA A 18 -11.83 15.53 0.51
C ALA A 18 -10.57 15.35 -0.33
N ALA A 19 -9.66 16.33 -0.26
CA ALA A 19 -8.40 16.28 -0.97
C ALA A 19 -7.71 14.98 -0.54
N ALA A 20 -7.63 14.03 -1.48
CA ALA A 20 -6.95 12.78 -1.23
C ALA A 20 -5.51 13.13 -0.88
N LYS A 21 -5.08 12.82 0.35
CA LYS A 21 -3.68 12.99 0.75
C LYS A 21 -2.80 12.27 -0.28
N PRO A 22 -1.66 12.86 -0.67
CA PRO A 22 -0.74 12.21 -1.60
C PRO A 22 -0.38 10.83 -1.05
N ALA A 23 -0.32 9.84 -1.93
CA ALA A 23 -0.01 8.48 -1.53
C ALA A 23 1.44 8.43 -1.04
N GLU A 24 1.64 8.03 0.21
CA GLU A 24 2.96 7.98 0.83
C GLU A 24 3.74 6.78 0.28
N MET A 25 4.89 7.05 -0.32
CA MET A 25 5.81 6.05 -0.86
C MET A 25 6.93 5.79 0.15
N TYR A 26 7.23 4.52 0.37
CA TYR A 26 8.24 4.06 1.31
C TYR A 26 9.17 3.07 0.63
N LEU A 27 10.46 3.19 0.94
CA LEU A 27 11.48 2.25 0.50
C LEU A 27 11.58 1.13 1.54
N TYR A 28 11.36 -0.09 1.09
CA TYR A 28 11.46 -1.31 1.88
C TYR A 28 12.77 -2.00 1.53
N TYR A 29 13.47 -2.47 2.55
CA TYR A 29 14.76 -3.13 2.47
C TYR A 29 14.55 -4.60 2.77
N ASN A 30 15.18 -5.45 1.96
CA ASN A 30 15.21 -6.88 2.21
C ASN A 30 15.90 -7.16 3.56
N SER A 31 15.48 -8.22 4.23
CA SER A 31 16.06 -8.70 5.49
C SER A 31 17.56 -9.03 5.42
N HIS A 32 18.08 -9.34 4.23
CA HIS A 32 19.51 -9.52 3.95
C HIS A 32 20.19 -8.26 3.40
N SER A 33 19.50 -7.13 3.29
CA SER A 33 20.09 -5.91 2.72
C SER A 33 21.27 -5.45 3.59
N PRO A 34 22.46 -5.21 3.02
CA PRO A 34 23.57 -4.61 3.76
C PRO A 34 23.27 -3.17 4.17
N SER A 35 22.16 -2.59 3.68
CA SER A 35 21.75 -1.20 3.91
C SER A 35 20.68 -1.07 5.01
N LEU A 36 20.35 -2.13 5.75
CA LEU A 36 19.39 -2.06 6.87
C LEU A 36 19.75 -0.98 7.92
N TYR A 37 21.05 -0.70 8.09
CA TYR A 37 21.53 0.35 9.00
C TYR A 37 20.99 1.75 8.64
N GLU A 38 20.67 2.01 7.36
CA GLU A 38 20.15 3.31 6.90
C GLU A 38 18.82 3.66 7.57
N ILE A 39 18.03 2.65 7.94
CA ILE A 39 16.75 2.82 8.62
C ILE A 39 16.85 2.58 10.13
N GLY A 40 18.07 2.39 10.66
CA GLY A 40 18.33 2.24 12.09
C GLY A 40 17.75 0.97 12.72
N ILE A 41 17.63 -0.11 11.93
CA ILE A 41 17.28 -1.45 12.42
C ILE A 41 18.47 -2.38 12.27
N LYS A 42 18.66 -3.29 13.22
CA LYS A 42 19.67 -4.34 13.15
C LYS A 42 19.09 -5.59 12.52
N GLU A 43 19.92 -6.34 11.82
CA GLU A 43 19.53 -7.64 11.25
C GLU A 43 18.98 -8.59 12.32
N GLN A 44 19.55 -8.62 13.53
CA GLN A 44 19.03 -9.47 14.62
C GLN A 44 17.60 -9.10 15.04
N GLU A 45 17.20 -7.84 14.91
CA GLU A 45 15.84 -7.40 15.25
C GLU A 45 14.85 -7.85 14.18
N VAL A 46 15.24 -7.78 12.91
CA VAL A 46 14.45 -8.29 11.77
C VAL A 46 14.28 -9.81 11.88
N ALA A 47 15.36 -10.53 12.23
CA ALA A 47 15.34 -11.98 12.45
C ALA A 47 14.38 -12.38 13.58
N ARG A 48 14.44 -11.69 14.73
CA ARG A 48 13.50 -11.94 15.84
C ARG A 48 12.04 -11.73 15.42
N VAL A 49 11.74 -10.65 14.70
CA VAL A 49 10.37 -10.42 14.22
C VAL A 49 9.93 -11.52 13.26
N PHE A 50 10.80 -11.98 12.37
CA PHE A 50 10.50 -13.12 11.49
C PHE A 50 10.23 -14.40 12.30
N ASP A 51 11.05 -14.69 13.30
CA ASP A 51 10.91 -15.85 14.17
C ASP A 51 9.67 -15.76 15.09
N ASP A 52 9.25 -14.56 15.51
CA ASP A 52 8.04 -14.38 16.32
C ASP A 52 6.77 -14.64 15.48
N ILE A 53 6.77 -14.21 14.21
CA ILE A 53 5.63 -14.38 13.30
C ILE A 53 5.59 -15.83 12.77
N PHE A 54 6.75 -16.38 12.42
CA PHE A 54 6.84 -17.64 11.68
C PHE A 54 7.56 -18.75 12.46
N GLY A 55 8.45 -18.47 13.40
CA GLY A 55 9.32 -19.46 14.06
C GLY A 55 8.63 -20.74 14.58
N PRO A 56 7.52 -20.68 15.34
CA PRO A 56 6.83 -21.89 15.78
C PRO A 56 6.01 -22.58 14.66
N ALA A 57 5.77 -21.90 13.53
CA ALA A 57 4.93 -22.37 12.42
C ALA A 57 5.70 -22.60 11.11
N ALA A 58 6.98 -22.22 11.01
CA ALA A 58 7.76 -22.21 9.76
C ALA A 58 7.98 -23.63 9.24
N GLU A 59 8.06 -24.61 10.14
CA GLU A 59 8.15 -26.04 9.83
C GLU A 59 6.80 -26.66 9.43
N GLU A 60 5.67 -26.06 9.86
CA GLU A 60 4.31 -26.53 9.57
C GLU A 60 3.63 -25.80 8.41
N LEU A 61 4.16 -24.66 8.00
CA LEU A 61 3.65 -23.93 6.85
C LEU A 61 3.93 -24.75 5.57
N PRO A 62 2.90 -25.02 4.74
CA PRO A 62 3.03 -25.91 3.58
C PRO A 62 3.95 -25.38 2.46
N LEU A 63 4.54 -24.19 2.64
CA LEU A 63 5.45 -23.53 1.72
C LEU A 63 6.59 -22.92 2.52
N GLN A 64 7.82 -23.13 2.05
CA GLN A 64 9.05 -22.57 2.63
C GLN A 64 9.01 -21.03 2.57
N VAL A 65 8.41 -20.39 3.57
CA VAL A 65 8.55 -18.97 3.82
C VAL A 65 10.01 -18.75 4.23
N GLN A 66 10.76 -17.97 3.44
CA GLN A 66 12.17 -17.74 3.72
C GLN A 66 12.37 -16.37 4.33
N TYR A 67 13.40 -16.25 5.16
CA TYR A 67 13.81 -14.96 5.69
C TYR A 67 14.09 -13.95 4.57
N ALA A 68 14.60 -14.42 3.41
CA ALA A 68 14.83 -13.62 2.20
C ALA A 68 13.57 -13.03 1.56
N ASP A 69 12.37 -13.51 1.90
CA ASP A 69 11.11 -12.93 1.42
C ASP A 69 10.62 -11.79 2.31
N PHE A 70 11.32 -11.50 3.40
CA PHE A 70 10.93 -10.54 4.42
C PHE A 70 11.56 -9.17 4.15
N TYR A 71 10.73 -8.12 4.20
CA TYR A 71 11.15 -6.75 3.94
C TYR A 71 10.68 -5.82 5.05
N VAL A 72 11.47 -4.78 5.31
CA VAL A 72 11.21 -3.80 6.36
C VAL A 72 11.41 -2.37 5.88
N SER A 73 10.59 -1.45 6.38
CA SER A 73 10.75 0.00 6.21
C SER A 73 10.59 0.71 7.53
N ARG A 74 11.18 1.90 7.68
CA ARG A 74 10.93 2.79 8.82
C ARG A 74 10.00 3.92 8.40
N TYR A 75 8.92 4.08 9.14
CA TYR A 75 7.98 5.18 8.99
C TYR A 75 8.43 6.43 9.78
N PRO A 76 7.90 7.62 9.46
CA PRO A 76 8.34 8.89 10.06
C PRO A 76 8.01 9.03 11.54
N ASP A 77 7.14 8.18 12.06
CA ASP A 77 6.72 8.09 13.46
C ASP A 77 7.56 7.07 14.26
N ASP A 78 8.75 6.74 13.77
CA ASP A 78 9.66 5.73 14.32
C ASP A 78 9.10 4.30 14.39
N GLY A 79 7.96 4.05 13.72
CA GLY A 79 7.46 2.70 13.50
C GLY A 79 8.25 1.97 12.43
N TYR A 80 8.37 0.66 12.57
CA TYR A 80 8.88 -0.23 11.55
C TYR A 80 7.71 -1.00 10.93
N VAL A 81 7.71 -1.12 9.61
CA VAL A 81 6.69 -1.88 8.92
C VAL A 81 7.31 -3.02 8.17
N PHE A 82 6.84 -4.21 8.48
CA PHE A 82 7.29 -5.46 7.91
C PHE A 82 6.27 -5.97 6.90
N ILE A 83 6.76 -6.55 5.82
CA ILE A 83 5.95 -7.27 4.85
C ILE A 83 6.63 -8.58 4.50
N LEU A 84 5.81 -9.57 4.22
CA LEU A 84 6.27 -10.78 3.56
C LEU A 84 5.94 -10.68 2.06
N ASN A 85 6.97 -10.60 1.22
CA ASN A 85 6.85 -10.55 -0.24
C ASN A 85 6.64 -11.95 -0.83
N ALA A 86 5.64 -12.67 -0.34
CA ALA A 86 5.27 -14.00 -0.81
C ALA A 86 3.90 -13.97 -1.53
N PRO A 87 3.66 -14.84 -2.54
CA PRO A 87 2.41 -14.83 -3.33
C PRO A 87 1.11 -14.91 -2.51
N TYR A 88 1.14 -15.50 -1.32
CA TYR A 88 -0.03 -15.65 -0.43
C TYR A 88 -0.22 -14.47 0.53
N SER A 89 0.87 -13.77 0.87
CA SER A 89 0.83 -12.54 1.67
C SER A 89 0.50 -11.33 0.78
N CYS A 90 0.87 -11.37 -0.50
CA CYS A 90 0.68 -10.32 -1.49
C CYS A 90 -0.38 -10.68 -2.54
N GLY A 91 -1.59 -10.13 -2.40
CA GLY A 91 -2.67 -10.29 -3.37
C GLY A 91 -2.87 -9.06 -4.27
N ARG A 92 -3.94 -9.07 -5.09
CA ARG A 92 -4.38 -7.90 -5.88
C ARG A 92 -4.59 -6.64 -5.03
N LEU A 93 -4.87 -6.82 -3.74
CA LEU A 93 -5.15 -5.77 -2.77
C LEU A 93 -3.87 -5.21 -2.12
N GLY A 94 -2.72 -5.84 -2.32
CA GLY A 94 -1.45 -5.52 -1.66
C GLY A 94 -0.93 -6.66 -0.79
N CYS A 95 0.26 -6.46 -0.24
CA CYS A 95 0.90 -7.30 0.76
C CYS A 95 0.36 -7.00 2.15
N ALA A 96 0.10 -8.05 2.93
CA ALA A 96 -0.08 -7.92 4.37
C ALA A 96 1.16 -7.23 4.94
N ALA A 97 0.91 -6.21 5.75
CA ALA A 97 1.93 -5.48 6.46
C ALA A 97 1.68 -5.66 7.96
N GLU A 98 2.72 -5.50 8.76
CA GLU A 98 2.63 -5.45 10.22
C GLU A 98 3.49 -4.32 10.75
N VAL A 99 2.96 -3.58 11.72
CA VAL A 99 3.64 -2.41 12.29
C VAL A 99 4.22 -2.80 13.63
N TYR A 100 5.50 -2.51 13.84
CA TYR A 100 6.22 -2.70 15.09
C TYR A 100 6.76 -1.37 15.59
N ARG A 101 6.83 -1.20 16.91
CA ARG A 101 7.42 -0.03 17.54
C ARG A 101 8.36 -0.46 18.64
N ARG A 102 9.38 0.36 18.89
CA ARG A 102 10.26 0.18 20.04
C ARG A 102 9.49 0.50 21.32
N ASP A 103 9.55 -0.39 22.30
CA ASP A 103 9.07 -0.12 23.66
C ASP A 103 10.11 0.67 24.48
N ALA A 104 9.88 0.79 25.79
CA ALA A 104 10.76 1.53 26.69
C ALA A 104 12.15 0.88 26.84
N ASP A 105 12.24 -0.43 26.65
CA ASP A 105 13.48 -1.20 26.74
C ASP A 105 14.23 -1.22 25.39
N GLY A 106 13.59 -0.71 24.34
CA GLY A 106 14.12 -0.60 22.99
C GLY A 106 13.82 -1.81 22.13
N ASP A 107 13.02 -2.78 22.61
CA ASP A 107 12.64 -3.98 21.89
C ASP A 107 11.48 -3.69 20.92
N LEU A 108 11.46 -4.37 19.77
CA LEU A 108 10.38 -4.22 18.79
C LEU A 108 9.16 -5.03 19.23
N GLN A 109 8.05 -4.33 19.45
CA GLN A 109 6.76 -4.93 19.81
C GLN A 109 5.71 -4.67 18.72
N PRO A 110 4.83 -5.64 18.44
CA PRO A 110 3.74 -5.45 17.49
C PRO A 110 2.82 -4.32 17.97
N SER A 111 2.53 -3.40 17.08
CA SER A 111 1.64 -2.28 17.35
C SER A 111 0.18 -2.69 17.21
N ALA A 112 -0.69 -2.12 18.06
CA ALA A 112 -2.14 -2.25 17.89
C ALA A 112 -2.68 -1.50 16.66
N GLU A 113 -1.84 -0.74 15.95
CA GLU A 113 -2.23 -0.11 14.71
C GLU A 113 -2.58 -1.15 13.65
N SER A 114 -3.81 -1.03 13.12
CA SER A 114 -4.28 -1.90 12.06
C SER A 114 -3.41 -1.68 10.83
N ALA A 115 -2.59 -2.68 10.53
CA ALA A 115 -1.66 -2.60 9.43
C ALA A 115 -2.42 -2.59 8.10
N LYS A 116 -2.10 -1.61 7.25
CA LYS A 116 -2.76 -1.44 5.96
C LYS A 116 -1.96 -2.15 4.89
N PRO A 117 -2.63 -2.85 3.95
CA PRO A 117 -1.94 -3.47 2.84
C PRO A 117 -1.12 -2.44 2.05
N VAL A 118 0.07 -2.85 1.62
CA VAL A 118 0.96 -2.05 0.79
C VAL A 118 1.07 -2.64 -0.61
N LYS A 119 1.19 -1.80 -1.63
CA LYS A 119 1.50 -2.26 -3.00
C LYS A 119 2.94 -1.94 -3.30
N CYS A 120 3.72 -2.98 -3.57
CA CYS A 120 5.15 -2.90 -3.79
C CYS A 120 5.50 -3.13 -5.26
N LYS A 121 6.61 -2.52 -5.69
CA LYS A 121 7.29 -2.80 -6.96
C LYS A 121 8.78 -2.94 -6.67
N GLU A 122 9.44 -3.81 -7.41
CA GLU A 122 10.89 -3.94 -7.39
C GLU A 122 11.55 -2.62 -7.77
N TYR A 123 12.56 -2.24 -7.00
CA TYR A 123 13.38 -1.06 -7.25
C TYR A 123 14.85 -1.45 -7.49
N SER A 124 15.38 -2.33 -6.65
CA SER A 124 16.68 -2.99 -6.81
C SER A 124 16.61 -4.41 -6.26
N ASP A 125 17.67 -5.20 -6.46
CA ASP A 125 17.77 -6.59 -6.01
C ASP A 125 17.37 -6.79 -4.53
N ASP A 126 17.66 -5.79 -3.68
CA ASP A 126 17.41 -5.83 -2.24
C ASP A 126 16.35 -4.81 -1.76
N LYS A 127 15.68 -4.07 -2.66
CA LYS A 127 14.74 -2.99 -2.26
C LYS A 127 13.45 -2.98 -3.06
N LEU A 128 12.36 -2.68 -2.36
CA LEU A 128 11.04 -2.47 -2.94
C LEU A 128 10.58 -1.04 -2.68
N ILE A 129 9.90 -0.42 -3.65
CA ILE A 129 9.15 0.80 -3.42
C ILE A 129 7.69 0.42 -3.20
N CYS A 130 7.16 0.75 -2.02
CA CYS A 130 5.80 0.41 -1.63
C CYS A 130 4.97 1.65 -1.31
N ILE A 131 3.68 1.60 -1.62
CA ILE A 131 2.72 2.69 -1.33
C ILE A 131 1.84 2.29 -0.15
N LYS A 132 1.83 3.11 0.92
CA LYS A 132 0.99 2.90 2.10
C LYS A 132 -0.48 3.16 1.74
N GLY A 133 -1.35 2.20 2.07
CA GLY A 133 -2.76 2.28 1.71
C GLY A 133 -2.98 2.15 0.20
N GLY A 134 -2.30 1.20 -0.45
CA GLY A 134 -2.35 0.92 -1.90
C GLY A 134 -3.73 0.55 -2.48
N TYR A 135 -4.82 0.87 -1.77
CA TYR A 135 -6.17 0.87 -2.29
C TYR A 135 -6.47 2.18 -3.02
N LYS A 136 -6.01 2.26 -4.27
CA LYS A 136 -6.86 2.82 -5.32
C LYS A 136 -7.54 1.63 -5.99
N PRO A 137 -8.87 1.47 -5.90
CA PRO A 137 -9.54 0.76 -6.97
C PRO A 137 -9.20 1.58 -8.21
N GLU A 138 -8.48 0.99 -9.16
CA GLU A 138 -8.47 1.51 -10.52
C GLU A 138 -9.92 1.40 -10.99
N LEU A 139 -10.73 2.41 -10.68
CA LEU A 139 -11.94 2.66 -11.44
C LEU A 139 -11.44 2.69 -12.89
N PRO A 140 -11.96 1.84 -13.79
CA PRO A 140 -11.56 1.89 -15.19
C PRO A 140 -11.66 3.35 -15.59
N GLN A 141 -10.53 3.93 -16.00
CA GLN A 141 -10.51 5.31 -16.46
C GLN A 141 -11.60 5.38 -17.52
N LYS A 142 -12.66 6.18 -17.27
CA LYS A 142 -13.69 6.40 -18.28
C LYS A 142 -12.93 6.75 -19.55
N PRO A 143 -13.12 6.00 -20.66
CA PRO A 143 -12.42 6.30 -21.89
C PRO A 143 -12.66 7.78 -22.19
N LYS A 144 -11.57 8.54 -22.37
CA LYS A 144 -11.66 9.95 -22.74
C LYS A 144 -12.64 10.03 -23.91
N PRO A 145 -13.66 10.91 -23.87
CA PRO A 145 -14.56 11.05 -25.00
C PRO A 145 -13.70 11.36 -26.21
N LYS A 146 -13.72 10.47 -27.21
CA LYS A 146 -13.15 10.77 -28.52
C LYS A 146 -13.91 11.99 -28.99
N GLY A 147 -13.19 13.09 -29.25
CA GLY A 147 -13.78 14.28 -29.84
C GLY A 147 -14.52 13.93 -31.13
N PRO A 148 -15.42 14.81 -31.62
CA PRO A 148 -16.22 14.53 -32.80
C PRO A 148 -15.35 14.04 -33.95
N VAL A 149 -15.66 12.85 -34.45
CA VAL A 149 -15.00 12.26 -35.61
C VAL A 149 -15.33 13.15 -36.80
N HIS A 150 -14.37 13.98 -37.22
CA HIS A 150 -14.49 14.73 -38.46
C HIS A 150 -14.34 13.75 -39.63
N TYR A 151 -15.46 13.40 -40.25
CA TYR A 151 -15.45 12.73 -41.54
C TYR A 151 -15.05 13.76 -42.62
N PRO A 152 -14.07 13.46 -43.49
CA PRO A 152 -13.81 14.31 -44.63
C PRO A 152 -15.03 14.31 -45.56
N ALA A 153 -15.43 15.50 -46.01
CA ALA A 153 -16.52 15.64 -46.97
C ALA A 153 -16.21 14.84 -48.25
N PRO A 154 -17.20 14.14 -48.84
CA PRO A 154 -16.99 13.38 -50.06
C PRO A 154 -16.52 14.32 -51.18
N ARG A 155 -15.44 13.93 -51.87
CA ARG A 155 -14.96 14.66 -53.04
C ARG A 155 -16.01 14.52 -54.13
N GLN A 156 -16.65 15.63 -54.49
CA GLN A 156 -17.33 15.73 -55.77
C GLN A 156 -16.26 16.01 -56.83
N ASN A 157 -15.90 14.97 -57.58
CA ASN A 157 -15.52 14.98 -59.00
C ASN A 157 -15.06 13.59 -59.42
#